data_AF-A0A8B9Z058-F1
#
_entry.id   AF-A0A8B9Z058-F1
#
_cell.length_a   1.000
_cell.length_b   1.000
_cell.length_c   1.000
_cell.angle_alpha   90.00
_cell.angle_beta   90.00
_cell.angle_gamma   90.00
#
_symmetry.space_group_name_H-M   'P 1'
#
loop_
_entity.id
_entity.type
_entity.pdbx_description
1 polymer ?
#
loop_
_entity_poly.entity_id
_entity_poly.type
_entity_poly.pdbx_seq_one_letter_code
_entity_poly.pdbx_strand_id
1 'polypeptide(L)'
;ARSLDKLYNFADCSGLHLIFALNALRRNPNNSWNSSNALSLLKYSASKKYNISWELGNEPNNYRTLIGRSVNGSQLGKDYIQLRSLLQLIRTYSRANLYGPNIGRPRKNVITLLEGLMPFAAGRLALWLPDVVNTYTPGKKIWLEGVGTTSAGGMNNLSDSYAAGFLWLNTLGLLASQGIDVVVRHSFLDHGHNHLVDQNFNPLPDYWLSLLYKRLIGPKVLAIHVAGLQRKPRPGRVIRDKLRIYAHCTSYHNHNYVRGSITLYIINLHRSRKKIKLAGTLRDKIVHQYLLQPYGKDGLHSKLVQLNGQPLAMVDDGTLPELKPRPLRAGRTLVIPPLTMSFYVVKNVNALACRYR
;
A
#
# COMPACT_ATOMS: atom_id res chain seq x y z
N ALA A 1 -19.42 2.82 -21.80
CA ALA A 1 -20.57 2.62 -20.90
C ALA A 1 -20.47 1.26 -20.20
N ARG A 2 -20.78 0.13 -20.87
CA ARG A 2 -20.85 -1.21 -20.25
C ARG A 2 -19.64 -1.64 -19.42
N SER A 3 -18.41 -1.33 -19.85
CA SER A 3 -17.21 -1.70 -19.09
C SER A 3 -17.02 -0.88 -17.81
N LEU A 4 -17.39 0.40 -17.82
CA LEU A 4 -17.32 1.24 -16.63
C LEU A 4 -18.33 0.79 -15.58
N ASP A 5 -19.54 0.42 -16.01
CA ASP A 5 -20.59 -0.07 -15.11
C ASP A 5 -20.13 -1.34 -14.37
N LYS A 6 -19.50 -2.28 -15.09
CA LYS A 6 -18.92 -3.50 -14.48
C LYS A 6 -17.85 -3.16 -13.44
N LEU A 7 -16.95 -2.23 -13.76
CA LEU A 7 -15.87 -1.82 -12.85
C LEU A 7 -16.41 -1.12 -11.60
N TYR A 8 -17.38 -0.22 -11.78
CA TYR A 8 -18.01 0.49 -10.67
C TYR A 8 -18.77 -0.47 -9.78
N ASN A 9 -19.60 -1.35 -10.35
CA ASN A 9 -20.36 -2.34 -9.59
C ASN A 9 -19.44 -3.27 -8.80
N PHE A 10 -18.32 -3.71 -9.39
CA PHE A 10 -17.34 -4.50 -8.67
C PHE A 10 -16.78 -3.75 -7.44
N ALA A 11 -16.37 -2.49 -7.62
CA ALA A 11 -15.83 -1.69 -6.52
C ALA A 11 -16.88 -1.45 -5.43
N ASP A 12 -18.09 -1.02 -5.82
CA ASP A 12 -19.19 -0.67 -4.91
C ASP A 12 -19.66 -1.89 -4.11
N CYS A 13 -19.93 -3.03 -4.78
CA CYS A 13 -20.32 -4.28 -4.12
C CYS A 13 -19.22 -4.82 -3.18
N SER A 14 -17.94 -4.51 -3.46
CA SER A 14 -16.81 -4.92 -2.62
C SER A 14 -16.50 -3.93 -1.49
N GLY A 15 -17.27 -2.83 -1.36
CA GLY A 15 -17.00 -1.77 -0.38
C GLY A 15 -15.70 -0.99 -0.66
N LEU A 16 -15.27 -0.94 -1.92
CA LEU A 16 -14.08 -0.22 -2.38
C LEU A 16 -14.46 1.11 -3.02
N HIS A 17 -13.60 2.11 -2.86
CA HIS A 17 -13.76 3.41 -3.53
C HIS A 17 -13.02 3.41 -4.88
N LEU A 18 -13.75 3.64 -5.97
CA LEU A 18 -13.16 3.65 -7.31
C LEU A 18 -12.41 4.97 -7.58
N ILE A 19 -11.15 4.84 -7.99
CA ILE A 19 -10.34 5.92 -8.56
C ILE A 19 -10.09 5.58 -10.02
N PHE A 20 -10.44 6.49 -10.92
CA PHE A 20 -10.39 6.25 -12.36
C PHE A 20 -9.44 7.23 -13.06
N ALA A 21 -8.41 6.69 -13.70
CA ALA A 21 -7.44 7.46 -14.46
C ALA A 21 -7.93 7.78 -15.87
N LEU A 22 -8.01 9.07 -16.19
CA LEU A 22 -8.35 9.57 -17.51
C LEU A 22 -7.13 9.59 -18.43
N ASN A 23 -7.37 9.45 -19.73
CA ASN A 23 -6.31 9.45 -20.73
C ASN A 23 -5.74 10.86 -20.95
N ALA A 24 -4.49 11.08 -20.49
CA ALA A 24 -3.76 12.34 -20.67
C ALA A 24 -3.06 12.47 -22.03
N LEU A 25 -3.14 11.49 -22.92
CA LEU A 25 -2.43 11.47 -24.22
C LEU A 25 -3.30 11.95 -25.38
N ARG A 26 -4.59 12.22 -25.14
CA ARG A 26 -5.45 12.92 -26.11
C ARG A 26 -5.04 14.39 -26.14
N ARG A 27 -4.40 14.82 -27.22
CA ARG A 27 -3.77 16.14 -27.35
C ARG A 27 -4.29 16.89 -28.56
N ASN A 28 -4.49 18.19 -28.41
CA ASN A 28 -4.73 19.11 -29.51
C ASN A 28 -3.41 19.42 -30.25
N PRO A 29 -3.44 20.07 -31.43
CA PRO A 29 -2.23 20.43 -32.17
C PRO A 29 -1.23 21.28 -31.37
N ASN A 30 -1.73 22.12 -30.46
CA ASN A 30 -0.92 22.94 -29.54
C ASN A 30 -0.41 22.19 -28.29
N ASN A 31 -0.51 20.86 -28.26
CA ASN A 31 -0.14 19.99 -27.13
C ASN A 31 -0.98 20.16 -25.83
N SER A 32 -2.04 20.97 -25.85
CA SER A 32 -3.02 21.02 -24.76
C SER A 32 -3.85 19.74 -24.69
N TRP A 33 -4.31 19.38 -23.49
CA TRP A 33 -5.15 18.21 -23.31
C TRP A 33 -6.53 18.37 -23.96
N ASN A 34 -6.92 17.39 -24.78
CA ASN A 34 -8.25 17.32 -25.36
C ASN A 34 -9.20 16.59 -24.40
N SER A 35 -10.03 17.38 -23.73
CA SER A 35 -10.92 16.91 -22.67
C SER A 35 -12.30 16.43 -23.14
N SER A 36 -12.59 16.47 -24.45
CA SER A 36 -13.90 16.09 -25.00
C SER A 36 -14.35 14.69 -24.59
N ASN A 37 -13.46 13.70 -24.70
CA ASN A 37 -13.73 12.32 -24.30
C ASN A 37 -13.94 12.19 -22.78
N ALA A 38 -13.12 12.88 -21.98
CA ALA A 38 -13.25 12.89 -20.53
C ALA A 38 -14.58 13.51 -20.10
N LEU A 39 -14.99 14.64 -20.70
CA LEU A 39 -16.27 15.29 -20.40
C LEU A 39 -17.46 14.37 -20.68
N SER A 40 -17.45 13.63 -21.79
CA SER A 40 -18.49 12.64 -22.09
C SER A 40 -18.54 11.54 -21.02
N LEU A 41 -17.37 11.06 -20.56
CA LEU A 41 -17.29 10.04 -19.51
C LEU A 41 -17.78 10.57 -18.15
N LEU A 42 -17.42 11.81 -17.79
CA LEU A 42 -17.87 12.47 -16.57
C LEU A 42 -19.39 12.67 -16.58
N LYS A 43 -19.97 13.14 -17.70
CA LYS A 43 -21.42 13.29 -17.84
C LYS A 43 -22.15 11.95 -17.72
N TYR A 44 -21.63 10.91 -18.37
CA TYR A 44 -22.18 9.56 -18.24
C TYR A 44 -22.15 9.07 -16.78
N SER A 45 -20.99 9.17 -16.12
CA SER A 45 -20.82 8.73 -14.74
C SER A 45 -21.72 9.50 -13.77
N ALA A 46 -21.90 10.81 -14.00
CA ALA A 46 -22.81 11.64 -13.23
C ALA A 46 -24.29 11.26 -13.45
N SER A 47 -24.68 10.91 -14.68
CA SER A 47 -26.04 10.43 -14.98
C SER A 47 -26.38 9.13 -14.24
N LYS A 48 -25.36 8.29 -14.00
CA LYS A 48 -25.45 7.06 -13.20
C LYS A 48 -25.27 7.29 -11.69
N LYS A 49 -25.00 8.53 -11.26
CA LYS A 49 -24.69 8.90 -9.87
C LYS A 49 -23.50 8.14 -9.28
N TYR A 50 -22.53 7.76 -10.11
CA TYR A 50 -21.35 7.04 -9.65
C TYR A 50 -20.43 7.95 -8.82
N ASN A 51 -20.07 7.50 -7.63
CA ASN A 51 -19.12 8.18 -6.75
C ASN A 51 -17.69 7.76 -7.10
N ILE A 52 -17.04 8.53 -7.98
CA ILE A 52 -15.71 8.21 -8.53
C ILE A 52 -14.76 9.38 -8.21
N SER A 53 -13.55 9.04 -7.77
CA SER A 53 -12.42 9.98 -7.77
C SER A 53 -11.60 9.84 -9.05
N TRP A 54 -10.87 10.88 -9.42
CA TRP A 54 -10.26 10.96 -10.75
C TRP A 54 -8.76 11.15 -10.68
N GLU A 55 -8.09 10.66 -11.73
CA GLU A 55 -6.68 10.92 -12.05
C GLU A 55 -6.56 11.33 -13.51
N LEU A 56 -5.42 11.90 -13.89
CA LEU A 56 -5.12 12.24 -15.28
C LEU A 56 -3.73 11.76 -15.68
N GLY A 57 -3.71 10.71 -16.51
CA GLY A 57 -2.49 10.07 -16.99
C GLY A 57 -1.89 9.06 -16.02
N ASN A 58 -0.91 8.30 -16.52
CA ASN A 58 -0.15 7.31 -15.76
C ASN A 58 1.31 7.35 -16.22
N GLU A 59 2.24 7.54 -15.29
CA GLU A 59 3.68 7.68 -15.52
C GLU A 59 4.05 8.66 -16.66
N PRO A 60 3.64 9.94 -16.58
CA PRO A 60 3.91 10.92 -17.65
C PRO A 60 5.40 11.12 -17.97
N ASN A 61 6.29 10.82 -17.01
CA ASN A 61 7.74 10.81 -17.19
C ASN A 61 8.22 9.77 -18.23
N ASN A 62 7.39 8.79 -18.59
CA ASN A 62 7.70 7.72 -19.54
C ASN A 62 7.07 7.93 -20.93
N TYR A 63 6.24 8.96 -21.13
CA TYR A 63 5.54 9.16 -22.41
C TYR A 63 6.47 9.28 -23.63
N ARG A 64 7.62 9.97 -23.49
CA ARG A 64 8.57 10.10 -24.61
C ARG A 64 9.07 8.74 -25.09
N THR A 65 9.33 7.82 -24.16
CA THR A 65 9.82 6.48 -24.47
C THR A 65 8.70 5.59 -24.99
N LEU A 66 7.48 5.71 -24.46
CA LEU A 66 6.37 4.82 -24.80
C LEU A 66 5.70 5.14 -26.15
N ILE A 67 5.56 6.43 -26.47
CA ILE A 67 4.74 6.88 -27.61
C ILE A 67 5.40 8.00 -28.43
N GLY A 68 6.68 8.31 -28.17
CA GLY A 68 7.42 9.35 -28.91
C GLY A 68 6.98 10.79 -28.60
N ARG A 69 6.10 11.02 -27.62
CA ARG A 69 5.59 12.36 -27.25
C ARG A 69 5.92 12.69 -25.80
N SER A 70 6.38 13.91 -25.53
CA SER A 70 6.58 14.42 -24.16
C SER A 70 5.52 15.45 -23.79
N VAL A 71 5.14 15.44 -22.52
CA VAL A 71 4.33 16.49 -21.90
C VAL A 71 5.16 17.04 -20.75
N ASN A 72 5.44 18.35 -20.77
CA ASN A 72 6.20 18.99 -19.70
C ASN A 72 5.30 19.24 -18.47
N GLY A 73 5.93 19.54 -17.33
CA GLY A 73 5.23 19.65 -16.04
C GLY A 73 4.22 20.79 -16.02
N SER A 74 4.58 21.93 -16.62
CA SER A 74 3.72 23.11 -16.69
C SER A 74 2.46 22.85 -17.53
N GLN A 75 2.60 22.20 -18.69
CA GLN A 75 1.46 21.83 -19.51
C GLN A 75 0.58 20.83 -18.79
N LEU A 76 1.17 19.81 -18.13
CA LEU A 76 0.40 18.86 -17.34
C LEU A 76 -0.36 19.56 -16.20
N GLY A 77 0.25 20.56 -15.53
CA GLY A 77 -0.43 21.37 -14.51
C GLY A 77 -1.65 22.12 -15.05
N LYS A 78 -1.53 22.73 -16.24
CA LYS A 78 -2.66 23.35 -16.92
C LYS A 78 -3.76 22.34 -17.26
N ASP A 79 -3.39 21.13 -17.68
CA ASP A 79 -4.34 20.06 -17.98
C ASP A 79 -5.11 19.63 -16.71
N TYR A 80 -4.44 19.54 -15.56
CA TYR A 80 -5.06 19.24 -14.26
C TYR A 80 -6.03 20.35 -13.81
N ILE A 81 -5.69 21.63 -14.05
CA ILE A 81 -6.60 22.75 -13.80
C ILE A 81 -7.83 22.65 -14.69
N GLN A 82 -7.65 22.36 -15.98
CA GLN A 82 -8.77 22.17 -16.90
C GLN A 82 -9.70 21.04 -16.43
N LEU A 83 -9.13 19.89 -16.02
CA LEU A 83 -9.92 18.78 -15.46
C LEU A 83 -10.65 19.20 -14.17
N ARG A 84 -10.00 19.94 -13.27
CA ARG A 84 -10.62 20.45 -12.04
C ARG A 84 -11.83 21.33 -12.35
N SER A 85 -11.72 22.23 -13.32
CA SER A 85 -12.83 23.08 -13.76
C SER A 85 -13.99 22.25 -14.32
N LEU A 86 -13.71 21.22 -15.12
CA LEU A 86 -14.75 20.32 -15.65
C LEU A 86 -15.48 19.55 -14.54
N LEU A 87 -14.76 19.09 -13.52
CA LEU A 87 -15.36 18.41 -12.36
C LEU A 87 -16.26 19.37 -11.56
N GLN A 88 -15.85 20.64 -11.41
CA GLN A 88 -16.63 21.66 -10.71
C GLN A 88 -17.95 22.02 -11.40
N LEU A 89 -17.98 21.98 -12.74
CA LEU A 89 -19.20 22.22 -13.52
C LEU A 89 -20.26 21.12 -13.33
N ILE A 90 -19.85 19.91 -12.92
CA ILE A 90 -20.75 18.78 -12.73
C ILE A 90 -21.07 18.68 -11.24
N ARG A 91 -22.31 18.98 -10.85
CA ARG A 91 -22.75 19.03 -9.44
C ARG A 91 -22.30 17.82 -8.61
N THR A 92 -22.45 16.61 -9.15
CA THR A 92 -22.05 15.34 -8.51
C THR A 92 -20.55 15.26 -8.21
N TYR A 93 -19.70 15.90 -9.03
CA TYR A 93 -18.25 15.84 -8.93
C TYR A 93 -17.60 17.14 -8.45
N SER A 94 -18.39 18.15 -8.07
CA SER A 94 -17.88 19.43 -7.56
C SER A 94 -16.94 19.29 -6.36
N ARG A 95 -17.11 18.23 -5.57
CA ARG A 95 -16.28 17.86 -4.42
C ARG A 95 -15.48 16.56 -4.61
N ALA A 96 -15.42 16.01 -5.82
CA ALA A 96 -14.66 14.80 -6.09
C ALA A 96 -13.17 15.02 -5.84
N ASN A 97 -12.49 13.98 -5.35
CA ASN A 97 -11.05 14.02 -5.20
C ASN A 97 -10.38 13.86 -6.56
N LEU A 98 -9.31 14.62 -6.75
CA LEU A 98 -8.43 14.56 -7.91
C LEU A 98 -7.02 14.24 -7.42
N TYR A 99 -6.48 13.12 -7.89
CA TYR A 99 -5.13 12.62 -7.57
C TYR A 99 -4.24 12.69 -8.80
N GLY A 100 -2.92 12.69 -8.58
CA GLY A 100 -1.93 12.78 -9.65
C GLY A 100 -0.57 13.26 -9.14
N PRO A 101 0.43 13.45 -10.01
CA PRO A 101 0.46 13.12 -11.44
C PRO A 101 0.79 11.64 -11.75
N ASN A 102 0.79 10.75 -10.74
CA ASN A 102 1.11 9.33 -10.86
C ASN A 102 2.45 9.10 -11.62
N ILE A 103 3.52 9.73 -11.12
CA ILE A 103 4.86 9.64 -11.72
C ILE A 103 5.49 8.29 -11.38
N GLY A 104 6.11 7.66 -12.38
CA GLY A 104 6.87 6.43 -12.22
C GLY A 104 8.17 6.62 -11.45
N ARG A 105 9.07 5.62 -11.47
CA ARG A 105 10.33 5.69 -10.70
C ARG A 105 11.15 6.96 -11.00
N PRO A 106 11.63 7.69 -9.97
CA PRO A 106 12.39 8.93 -10.16
C PRO A 106 13.64 8.72 -11.01
N ARG A 107 13.75 9.46 -12.11
CA ARG A 107 14.98 9.67 -12.90
C ARG A 107 15.26 11.19 -12.93
N LYS A 108 16.42 11.63 -13.43
CA LYS A 108 16.83 13.06 -13.44
C LYS A 108 15.77 14.02 -14.01
N ASN A 109 14.91 13.56 -14.92
CA ASN A 109 13.82 14.32 -15.55
C ASN A 109 12.57 14.52 -14.67
N VAL A 110 12.45 13.84 -13.52
CA VAL A 110 11.29 13.94 -12.63
C VAL A 110 11.26 15.25 -11.87
N ILE A 111 12.42 15.78 -11.46
CA ILE A 111 12.50 17.06 -10.74
C ILE A 111 11.91 18.19 -11.61
N THR A 112 12.29 18.27 -12.89
CA THR A 112 11.77 19.29 -13.82
C THR A 112 10.27 19.14 -14.11
N LEU A 113 9.77 17.90 -14.17
CA LEU A 113 8.33 17.66 -14.33
C LEU A 113 7.55 18.14 -13.08
N LEU A 114 8.11 17.93 -11.90
CA LEU A 114 7.52 18.38 -10.65
C LEU A 114 7.57 19.90 -10.53
N GLU A 115 8.72 20.52 -10.77
CA GLU A 115 8.90 21.98 -10.68
C GLU A 115 7.89 22.72 -11.56
N GLY A 116 7.62 22.20 -12.76
CA GLY A 116 6.59 22.76 -13.64
C GLY A 116 5.15 22.52 -13.16
N LEU A 117 4.90 21.43 -12.43
CA LEU A 117 3.55 21.05 -11.97
C LEU A 117 3.14 21.75 -10.66
N MET A 118 4.10 21.91 -9.75
CA MET A 118 3.84 22.34 -8.37
C MET A 118 3.14 23.71 -8.22
N PRO A 119 3.39 24.73 -9.06
CA PRO A 119 2.62 25.97 -9.03
C PRO A 119 1.11 25.80 -9.27
N PHE A 120 0.70 24.67 -9.86
CA PHE A 120 -0.68 24.40 -10.28
C PHE A 120 -1.36 23.31 -9.44
N ALA A 121 -0.63 22.66 -8.52
CA ALA A 121 -1.10 21.50 -7.79
C ALA A 121 -1.95 21.86 -6.57
N ALA A 122 -3.23 22.17 -6.80
CA ALA A 122 -4.23 22.24 -5.72
C ALA A 122 -4.71 20.84 -5.23
N GLY A 123 -4.33 19.76 -5.93
CA GLY A 123 -4.73 18.36 -5.66
C GLY A 123 -3.88 17.63 -4.62
N ARG A 124 -4.32 16.42 -4.21
CA ARG A 124 -3.54 15.52 -3.33
C ARG A 124 -2.52 14.78 -4.22
N LEU A 125 -1.24 15.07 -4.02
CA LEU A 125 -0.16 14.57 -4.88
C LEU A 125 0.35 13.20 -4.41
N ALA A 126 0.41 12.23 -5.33
CA ALA A 126 1.05 10.95 -5.13
C ALA A 126 2.51 11.03 -5.60
N LEU A 127 3.51 11.06 -4.70
CA LEU A 127 4.92 11.12 -5.10
C LEU A 127 5.93 10.62 -4.07
N TRP A 128 6.91 9.86 -4.56
CA TRP A 128 8.14 9.53 -3.84
C TRP A 128 9.17 10.62 -3.99
N LEU A 129 9.18 11.49 -2.99
CA LEU A 129 10.34 12.16 -2.39
C LEU A 129 9.69 13.12 -1.37
N PRO A 130 9.51 12.72 -0.10
CA PRO A 130 8.92 13.57 0.92
C PRO A 130 9.54 14.97 0.94
N ASP A 131 10.84 15.07 0.62
CA ASP A 131 11.58 16.32 0.53
C ASP A 131 11.05 17.27 -0.55
N VAL A 132 10.72 16.78 -1.75
CA VAL A 132 10.19 17.61 -2.84
C VAL A 132 8.78 18.10 -2.47
N VAL A 133 7.92 17.22 -1.98
CA VAL A 133 6.55 17.62 -1.58
C VAL A 133 6.59 18.61 -0.42
N ASN A 134 7.45 18.40 0.57
CA ASN A 134 7.60 19.32 1.70
C ASN A 134 8.16 20.69 1.29
N THR A 135 9.01 20.74 0.26
CA THR A 135 9.59 21.99 -0.24
C THR A 135 8.55 22.88 -0.92
N TYR A 136 7.63 22.28 -1.70
CA TYR A 136 6.72 23.06 -2.55
C TYR A 136 5.25 23.06 -2.07
N THR A 137 4.82 22.01 -1.37
CA THR A 137 3.44 21.87 -0.85
C THR A 137 3.43 21.19 0.53
N PRO A 138 3.95 21.85 1.58
CA PRO A 138 4.04 21.26 2.92
C PRO A 138 2.66 20.84 3.46
N GLY A 139 2.60 19.68 4.11
CA GLY A 139 1.38 19.15 4.73
C GLY A 139 0.40 18.43 3.79
N LYS A 140 0.69 18.32 2.49
CA LYS A 140 -0.10 17.50 1.57
C LYS A 140 0.11 16.01 1.85
N LYS A 141 -0.99 15.26 1.75
CA LYS A 141 -1.02 13.80 1.89
C LYS A 141 -0.35 13.14 0.69
N ILE A 142 0.52 12.16 0.96
CA ILE A 142 1.32 11.49 -0.07
C ILE A 142 0.82 10.06 -0.25
N TRP A 143 0.46 9.74 -1.48
CA TRP A 143 0.00 8.41 -1.88
C TRP A 143 1.05 7.75 -2.76
N LEU A 144 1.13 6.44 -2.68
CA LEU A 144 1.96 5.64 -3.56
C LEU A 144 1.10 4.61 -4.29
N GLU A 145 1.12 4.69 -5.60
CA GLU A 145 0.38 3.79 -6.49
C GLU A 145 1.31 2.87 -7.27
N GLY A 146 0.76 1.79 -7.82
CA GLY A 146 1.52 0.90 -8.72
C GLY A 146 2.57 0.03 -8.03
N VAL A 147 2.49 -0.20 -6.71
CA VAL A 147 3.53 -0.94 -5.98
C VAL A 147 3.43 -2.43 -6.25
N GLY A 148 4.45 -3.01 -6.85
CA GLY A 148 4.63 -4.45 -7.01
C GLY A 148 6.02 -4.90 -6.60
N THR A 149 6.24 -6.22 -6.53
CA THR A 149 7.55 -6.81 -6.22
C THR A 149 8.58 -6.55 -7.32
N THR A 150 8.15 -6.59 -8.58
CA THR A 150 9.00 -6.27 -9.74
C THR A 150 8.26 -5.37 -10.74
N SER A 151 9.03 -4.60 -11.52
CA SER A 151 8.52 -3.92 -12.72
C SER A 151 8.28 -4.93 -13.83
N ALA A 152 7.25 -4.70 -14.67
CA ALA A 152 6.84 -5.55 -15.80
C ALA A 152 6.22 -6.90 -15.40
N GLY A 153 5.01 -6.87 -14.85
CA GLY A 153 4.14 -8.04 -14.77
C GLY A 153 4.48 -9.08 -13.69
N GLY A 154 5.61 -8.99 -12.99
CA GLY A 154 5.97 -9.96 -11.95
C GLY A 154 6.86 -11.09 -12.48
N MET A 155 7.56 -11.77 -11.58
CA MET A 155 8.38 -12.94 -11.90
C MET A 155 7.74 -14.21 -11.33
N ASN A 156 7.50 -15.20 -12.18
CA ASN A 156 6.94 -16.50 -11.79
C ASN A 156 7.80 -17.16 -10.69
N ASN A 157 7.17 -17.83 -9.73
CA ASN A 157 7.79 -18.47 -8.55
C ASN A 157 8.50 -17.52 -7.57
N LEU A 158 8.36 -16.20 -7.74
CA LEU A 158 8.88 -15.20 -6.80
C LEU A 158 7.83 -14.18 -6.39
N SER A 159 7.08 -13.62 -7.35
CA SER A 159 6.13 -12.53 -7.09
C SER A 159 4.76 -13.02 -6.62
N ASP A 160 4.46 -14.29 -6.87
CA ASP A 160 3.24 -15.01 -6.48
C ASP A 160 3.47 -15.99 -5.33
N SER A 161 4.67 -16.00 -4.73
CA SER A 161 5.06 -16.93 -3.67
C SER A 161 5.20 -16.25 -2.30
N TYR A 162 5.36 -17.06 -1.25
CA TYR A 162 5.58 -16.58 0.11
C TYR A 162 6.77 -15.61 0.24
N ALA A 163 7.80 -15.76 -0.60
CA ALA A 163 8.94 -14.84 -0.64
C ALA A 163 8.56 -13.39 -0.99
N ALA A 164 7.52 -13.18 -1.82
CA ALA A 164 7.02 -11.85 -2.18
C ALA A 164 6.61 -11.04 -0.93
N GLY A 165 6.06 -11.72 0.07
CA GLY A 165 5.55 -11.11 1.29
C GLY A 165 6.62 -10.38 2.08
N PHE A 166 7.88 -10.81 2.03
CA PHE A 166 8.97 -10.09 2.69
C PHE A 166 9.15 -8.69 2.13
N LEU A 167 9.07 -8.55 0.81
CA LEU A 167 9.16 -7.25 0.15
C LEU A 167 7.89 -6.45 0.42
N TRP A 168 6.72 -7.09 0.31
CA TRP A 168 5.44 -6.41 0.52
C TRP A 168 5.29 -5.84 1.93
N LEU A 169 5.47 -6.66 2.97
CA LEU A 169 5.37 -6.23 4.36
C LEU A 169 6.43 -5.19 4.74
N ASN A 170 7.64 -5.34 4.21
CA ASN A 170 8.71 -4.35 4.41
C ASN A 170 8.36 -3.00 3.80
N THR A 171 7.81 -3.00 2.58
CA THR A 171 7.38 -1.78 1.89
C THR A 171 6.28 -1.09 2.68
N LEU A 172 5.26 -1.81 3.14
CA LEU A 172 4.22 -1.24 3.99
C LEU A 172 4.78 -0.57 5.25
N GLY A 173 5.71 -1.23 5.95
CA GLY A 173 6.28 -0.69 7.19
C GLY A 173 7.23 0.49 6.98
N LEU A 174 8.09 0.40 5.96
CA LEU A 174 8.98 1.51 5.60
C LEU A 174 8.17 2.75 5.23
N LEU A 175 7.15 2.58 4.38
CA LEU A 175 6.35 3.70 3.89
C LEU A 175 5.51 4.35 4.99
N ALA A 176 4.91 3.55 5.86
CA ALA A 176 4.21 4.08 7.02
C ALA A 176 5.16 4.90 7.91
N SER A 177 6.38 4.41 8.16
CA SER A 177 7.37 5.13 8.97
C SER A 177 7.88 6.43 8.33
N GLN A 178 7.76 6.56 7.01
CA GLN A 178 8.13 7.75 6.25
C GLN A 178 6.97 8.72 6.03
N GLY A 179 5.78 8.45 6.61
CA GLY A 179 4.63 9.34 6.52
C GLY A 179 3.83 9.22 5.21
N ILE A 180 3.97 8.12 4.47
CA ILE A 180 3.09 7.83 3.33
C ILE A 180 1.72 7.38 3.85
N ASP A 181 0.66 8.00 3.35
CA ASP A 181 -0.69 7.80 3.88
C ASP A 181 -1.42 6.62 3.24
N VAL A 182 -1.19 6.37 1.95
CA VAL A 182 -1.87 5.32 1.18
C VAL A 182 -0.88 4.60 0.28
N VAL A 183 -0.97 3.27 0.25
CA VAL A 183 -0.20 2.40 -0.63
C VAL A 183 -1.19 1.56 -1.45
N VAL A 184 -1.17 1.70 -2.76
CA VAL A 184 -1.99 0.92 -3.70
C VAL A 184 -1.13 -0.19 -4.31
N ARG A 185 -1.49 -1.43 -3.98
CA ARG A 185 -0.84 -2.65 -4.46
C ARG A 185 -1.23 -2.90 -5.92
N HIS A 186 -0.23 -2.98 -6.78
CA HIS A 186 -0.38 -3.54 -8.12
C HIS A 186 -0.09 -5.05 -8.07
N SER A 187 -1.06 -5.94 -8.29
CA SER A 187 -2.48 -5.72 -8.62
C SER A 187 -3.36 -6.63 -7.75
N PHE A 188 -4.68 -6.36 -7.70
CA PHE A 188 -5.60 -7.26 -7.01
C PHE A 188 -5.80 -8.57 -7.81
N LEU A 189 -6.16 -8.43 -9.09
CA LEU A 189 -6.36 -9.50 -10.07
C LEU A 189 -5.76 -9.03 -11.40
N ASP A 190 -4.93 -9.87 -12.03
CA ASP A 190 -4.24 -9.56 -13.30
C ASP A 190 -3.67 -10.84 -13.93
N HIS A 191 -3.40 -10.80 -15.23
CA HIS A 191 -2.80 -11.92 -15.98
C HIS A 191 -1.30 -12.10 -15.71
N GLY A 192 -0.62 -11.12 -15.10
CA GLY A 192 0.77 -11.23 -14.64
C GLY A 192 0.94 -12.11 -13.39
N HIS A 193 2.09 -12.03 -12.73
CA HIS A 193 2.44 -12.74 -11.48
C HIS A 193 2.45 -11.84 -10.24
N ASN A 194 2.04 -10.57 -10.35
CA ASN A 194 2.01 -9.60 -9.24
C ASN A 194 0.64 -9.51 -8.53
N HIS A 195 -0.33 -10.32 -8.96
CA HIS A 195 -1.70 -10.28 -8.44
C HIS A 195 -1.79 -10.83 -7.00
N LEU A 196 -2.77 -10.36 -6.23
CA LEU A 196 -3.08 -10.92 -4.92
C LEU A 196 -3.93 -12.20 -5.05
N VAL A 197 -4.72 -12.28 -6.11
CA VAL A 197 -5.64 -13.38 -6.41
C VAL A 197 -5.32 -13.90 -7.82
N ASP A 198 -5.18 -15.20 -7.96
CA ASP A 198 -4.87 -15.83 -9.26
C ASP A 198 -6.07 -15.87 -10.22
N GLN A 199 -5.84 -16.37 -11.44
CA GLN A 199 -6.88 -16.46 -12.48
C GLN A 199 -8.01 -17.45 -12.15
N ASN A 200 -7.78 -18.33 -11.18
CA ASN A 200 -8.76 -19.28 -10.67
C ASN A 200 -9.44 -18.76 -9.39
N PHE A 201 -9.27 -17.47 -9.09
CA PHE A 201 -9.78 -16.79 -7.90
C PHE A 201 -9.23 -17.31 -6.57
N ASN A 202 -8.07 -17.98 -6.58
CA ASN A 202 -7.42 -18.42 -5.35
C ASN A 202 -6.56 -17.31 -4.76
N PRO A 203 -6.71 -17.02 -3.44
CA PRO A 203 -5.86 -16.04 -2.78
C PRO A 203 -4.43 -16.54 -2.57
N LEU A 204 -3.45 -15.74 -3.01
CA LEU A 204 -2.01 -16.01 -2.86
C LEU A 204 -1.47 -15.56 -1.49
N PRO A 205 -0.21 -15.88 -1.12
CA PRO A 205 0.34 -15.54 0.19
C PRO A 205 0.28 -14.04 0.53
N ASP A 206 0.47 -13.17 -0.46
CA ASP A 206 0.38 -11.72 -0.28
C ASP A 206 -1.05 -11.24 0.00
N TYR A 207 -2.09 -11.95 -0.46
CA TYR A 207 -3.48 -11.65 -0.10
C TYR A 207 -3.68 -11.90 1.40
N TRP A 208 -3.29 -13.07 1.89
CA TRP A 208 -3.43 -13.43 3.30
C TRP A 208 -2.63 -12.50 4.21
N LEU A 209 -1.42 -12.13 3.79
CA LEU A 209 -0.60 -11.11 4.45
C LEU A 209 -1.33 -9.75 4.50
N SER A 210 -1.92 -9.32 3.39
CA SER A 210 -2.65 -8.04 3.29
C SER A 210 -3.92 -8.03 4.13
N LEU A 211 -4.65 -9.16 4.16
CA LEU A 211 -5.83 -9.34 5.00
C LEU A 211 -5.46 -9.24 6.48
N LEU A 212 -4.41 -9.95 6.90
CA LEU A 212 -3.93 -9.92 8.28
C LEU A 212 -3.46 -8.51 8.68
N TYR A 213 -2.73 -7.83 7.79
CA TYR A 213 -2.31 -6.44 7.97
C TYR A 213 -3.54 -5.53 8.18
N LYS A 214 -4.55 -5.62 7.31
CA LYS A 214 -5.79 -4.82 7.40
C LYS A 214 -6.57 -5.06 8.69
N ARG A 215 -6.58 -6.31 9.20
CA ARG A 215 -7.30 -6.68 10.43
C ARG A 215 -6.57 -6.30 11.72
N LEU A 216 -5.24 -6.17 11.70
CA LEU A 216 -4.44 -5.98 12.92
C LEU A 216 -3.78 -4.61 13.05
N ILE A 217 -3.44 -3.96 11.93
CA ILE A 217 -2.65 -2.73 11.91
C ILE A 217 -3.57 -1.51 11.81
N GLY A 218 -3.45 -0.60 12.77
CA GLY A 218 -4.11 0.71 12.75
C GLY A 218 -3.26 1.80 12.06
N PRO A 219 -3.86 2.96 11.78
CA PRO A 219 -3.20 4.04 11.03
C PRO A 219 -2.14 4.81 11.83
N LYS A 220 -2.17 4.77 13.17
CA LYS A 220 -1.18 5.46 14.01
C LYS A 220 0.11 4.65 14.09
N VAL A 221 1.18 5.17 13.48
CA VAL A 221 2.53 4.58 13.47
C VAL A 221 3.23 4.88 14.81
N LEU A 222 3.98 3.91 15.33
CA LEU A 222 4.73 4.03 16.57
C LEU A 222 6.23 3.85 16.31
N ALA A 223 7.06 4.59 17.03
CA ALA A 223 8.51 4.43 16.99
C ALA A 223 8.95 3.17 17.77
N ILE A 224 9.99 2.50 17.28
CA ILE A 224 10.59 1.34 17.94
C ILE A 224 12.04 1.65 18.29
N HIS A 225 12.41 1.30 19.52
CA HIS A 225 13.79 1.34 19.98
C HIS A 225 14.21 -0.07 20.37
N VAL A 226 15.27 -0.58 19.72
CA VAL A 226 15.81 -1.91 20.02
C VAL A 226 17.13 -1.75 20.76
N ALA A 227 17.16 -2.20 22.01
CA ALA A 227 18.38 -2.26 22.80
C ALA A 227 19.38 -3.26 22.17
N GLY A 228 20.65 -2.87 22.03
CA GLY A 228 21.72 -3.74 21.51
C GLY A 228 21.93 -3.76 19.99
N LEU A 229 21.12 -3.03 19.20
CA LEU A 229 21.32 -2.84 17.75
C LEU A 229 22.09 -1.56 17.38
N GLN A 230 22.59 -0.83 18.38
CA GLN A 230 23.43 0.37 18.23
C GLN A 230 24.86 0.00 17.79
N ARG A 231 25.02 -0.53 16.57
CA ARG A 231 26.30 -0.38 15.86
C ARG A 231 26.20 0.91 15.07
N LYS A 232 26.87 1.98 15.54
CA LYS A 232 27.11 3.18 14.72
C LYS A 232 27.61 2.69 13.35
N PRO A 233 27.02 3.12 12.22
CA PRO A 233 27.48 2.72 10.90
C PRO A 233 28.94 3.15 10.77
N ARG A 234 29.83 2.17 10.59
CA ARG A 234 31.20 2.45 10.17
C ARG A 234 31.14 2.84 8.69
N PRO A 235 31.80 3.92 8.25
CA PRO A 235 31.88 4.25 6.83
C PRO A 235 32.36 3.03 6.03
N GLY A 236 31.67 2.67 4.95
CA GLY A 236 32.06 1.57 4.06
C GLY A 236 31.48 0.18 4.37
N ARG A 237 30.74 -0.03 5.47
CA ARG A 237 30.09 -1.33 5.76
C ARG A 237 28.57 -1.23 5.67
N VAL A 238 27.98 -1.75 4.59
CA VAL A 238 26.52 -1.88 4.44
C VAL A 238 26.01 -2.77 5.57
N ILE A 239 25.33 -2.18 6.57
CA ILE A 239 24.62 -2.96 7.58
C ILE A 239 23.44 -3.61 6.85
N ARG A 240 23.58 -4.92 6.54
CA ARG A 240 22.46 -5.75 6.11
C ARG A 240 21.59 -6.02 7.33
N ASP A 241 20.73 -5.07 7.69
CA ASP A 241 19.77 -5.29 8.77
C ASP A 241 18.73 -6.31 8.30
N LYS A 242 18.91 -7.55 8.78
CA LYS A 242 18.12 -8.73 8.40
C LYS A 242 16.97 -8.97 9.35
N LEU A 243 16.79 -8.13 10.38
CA LEU A 243 15.64 -8.18 11.28
C LEU A 243 14.96 -6.82 11.23
N ARG A 244 13.72 -6.79 10.75
CA ARG A 244 12.96 -5.54 10.63
C ARG A 244 11.74 -5.60 11.52
N ILE A 245 11.51 -4.53 12.27
CA ILE A 245 10.45 -4.45 13.27
C ILE A 245 9.74 -3.13 13.04
N TYR A 246 8.41 -3.19 12.96
CA TYR A 246 7.54 -2.04 12.82
C TYR A 246 6.41 -2.13 13.85
N ALA A 247 5.89 -0.98 14.28
CA ALA A 247 4.90 -0.90 15.34
C ALA A 247 3.82 0.12 14.97
N HIS A 248 2.57 -0.23 15.24
CA HIS A 248 1.42 0.64 15.09
C HIS A 248 0.48 0.45 16.27
N CYS A 249 -0.43 1.39 16.48
CA CYS A 249 -1.63 1.12 17.26
C CYS A 249 -2.42 -0.02 16.60
N THR A 250 -3.06 -0.88 17.39
CA THR A 250 -3.90 -1.95 16.87
C THR A 250 -5.14 -1.39 16.16
N SER A 251 -5.57 -2.05 15.09
CA SER A 251 -6.75 -1.64 14.32
C SER A 251 -8.01 -1.53 15.19
N TYR A 252 -8.72 -0.41 15.06
CA TYR A 252 -9.96 -0.15 15.81
C TYR A 252 -11.15 -0.96 15.31
N HIS A 253 -11.05 -1.55 14.11
CA HIS A 253 -12.10 -2.37 13.52
C HIS A 253 -12.11 -3.79 14.07
N ASN A 254 -11.08 -4.15 14.84
CA ASN A 254 -10.98 -5.46 15.45
C ASN A 254 -11.48 -5.41 16.90
N HIS A 255 -12.73 -5.83 17.11
CA HIS A 255 -13.38 -5.79 18.42
C HIS A 255 -12.77 -6.76 19.45
N ASN A 256 -11.89 -7.69 19.03
CA ASN A 256 -11.18 -8.59 19.94
C ASN A 256 -10.07 -7.88 20.74
N TYR A 257 -9.71 -6.64 20.38
CA TYR A 257 -8.66 -5.86 21.00
C TYR A 257 -9.18 -4.53 21.52
N VAL A 258 -8.95 -4.27 22.80
CA VAL A 258 -9.32 -3.00 23.43
C VAL A 258 -8.46 -1.86 22.88
N ARG A 259 -9.04 -0.65 22.88
CA ARG A 259 -8.30 0.58 22.53
C ARG A 259 -7.09 0.75 23.45
N GLY A 260 -6.01 1.30 22.91
CA GLY A 260 -4.72 1.35 23.60
C GLY A 260 -3.85 0.09 23.43
N SER A 261 -4.32 -0.94 22.70
CA SER A 261 -3.48 -2.06 22.27
C SER A 261 -2.54 -1.63 21.13
N ILE A 262 -1.38 -2.29 21.05
CA ILE A 262 -0.39 -2.05 20.00
C ILE A 262 -0.13 -3.34 19.22
N THR A 263 0.18 -3.20 17.94
CA THR A 263 0.55 -4.32 17.07
C THR A 263 1.95 -4.11 16.55
N LEU A 264 2.80 -5.11 16.77
CA LEU A 264 4.13 -5.23 16.19
C LEU A 264 4.07 -6.15 14.98
N TYR A 265 4.85 -5.88 13.95
CA TYR A 265 5.13 -6.85 12.91
C TYR A 265 6.61 -6.93 12.62
N ILE A 266 7.08 -8.17 12.46
CA ILE A 266 8.49 -8.51 12.48
C ILE A 266 8.80 -9.39 11.28
N ILE A 267 9.83 -8.99 10.55
CA ILE A 267 10.38 -9.71 9.40
C ILE A 267 11.76 -10.23 9.78
N ASN A 268 11.91 -11.55 9.83
CA ASN A 268 13.20 -12.18 10.08
C ASN A 268 13.78 -12.75 8.78
N LEU A 269 14.76 -12.07 8.20
CA LEU A 269 15.52 -12.51 7.02
C LEU A 269 16.80 -13.28 7.40
N HIS A 270 17.03 -13.57 8.68
CA HIS A 270 18.12 -14.45 9.08
C HIS A 270 17.76 -15.92 8.83
N ARG A 271 18.81 -16.72 8.56
CA ARG A 271 18.74 -18.19 8.58
C ARG A 271 18.71 -18.78 10.00
N SER A 272 18.67 -17.94 11.03
CA SER A 272 18.56 -18.34 12.43
C SER A 272 17.35 -17.70 13.11
N ARG A 273 16.79 -18.42 14.09
CA ARG A 273 15.73 -17.89 14.95
C ARG A 273 16.21 -16.69 15.76
N LYS A 274 15.34 -15.69 15.93
CA LYS A 274 15.58 -14.51 16.78
C LYS A 274 14.68 -14.55 18.00
N LYS A 275 15.21 -14.05 19.11
CA LYS A 275 14.54 -13.98 20.40
C LYS A 275 14.42 -12.51 20.78
N ILE A 276 13.21 -12.01 20.92
CA ILE A 276 12.92 -10.61 21.26
C ILE A 276 12.18 -10.58 22.58
N LYS A 277 12.69 -9.81 23.54
CA LYS A 277 12.03 -9.56 24.81
C LYS A 277 11.36 -8.19 24.76
N LEU A 278 10.10 -8.12 25.14
CA LEU A 278 9.41 -6.86 25.36
C LEU A 278 9.94 -6.21 26.65
N ALA A 279 10.14 -4.90 26.62
CA ALA A 279 10.72 -4.12 27.71
C ALA A 279 9.71 -3.17 28.36
N GLY A 280 10.03 -2.66 29.55
CA GLY A 280 9.21 -1.71 30.28
C GLY A 280 7.80 -2.23 30.55
N THR A 281 6.81 -1.37 30.33
CA THR A 281 5.37 -1.63 30.56
C THR A 281 4.78 -2.74 29.67
N LEU A 282 5.51 -3.18 28.65
CA LEU A 282 5.08 -4.26 27.74
C LEU A 282 5.45 -5.65 28.22
N ARG A 283 6.36 -5.78 29.20
CA ARG A 283 6.93 -7.07 29.62
C ARG A 283 5.88 -8.05 30.13
N ASP A 284 4.97 -7.56 30.97
CA ASP A 284 4.00 -8.41 31.68
C ASP A 284 2.63 -8.45 30.98
N LYS A 285 2.61 -8.17 29.68
CA LYS A 285 1.38 -8.16 28.88
C LYS A 285 1.20 -9.48 28.12
N ILE A 286 -0.06 -9.88 27.96
CA ILE A 286 -0.43 -11.00 27.09
C ILE A 286 -0.23 -10.57 25.65
N VAL A 287 0.39 -11.46 24.86
CA VAL A 287 0.69 -11.22 23.45
C VAL A 287 -0.05 -12.24 22.61
N HIS A 288 -0.80 -11.79 21.61
CA HIS A 288 -1.37 -12.66 20.58
C HIS A 288 -0.43 -12.73 19.39
N GLN A 289 0.06 -13.93 19.09
CA GLN A 289 0.93 -14.20 17.96
C GLN A 289 0.12 -14.58 16.71
N TYR A 290 0.55 -14.03 15.58
CA TYR A 290 0.13 -14.39 14.24
C TYR A 290 1.37 -14.62 13.38
N LEU A 291 1.84 -15.86 13.33
CA LEU A 291 3.04 -16.24 12.60
C LEU A 291 2.65 -16.80 11.23
N LEU A 292 3.10 -16.15 10.15
CA LEU A 292 2.96 -16.66 8.80
C LEU A 292 4.19 -17.51 8.44
N GLN A 293 3.95 -18.67 7.85
CA GLN A 293 4.98 -19.57 7.34
C GLN A 293 4.53 -20.14 6.00
N PRO A 294 5.45 -20.50 5.10
CA PRO A 294 5.06 -21.23 3.91
C PRO A 294 4.46 -22.59 4.30
N TYR A 295 3.51 -23.05 3.49
CA TYR A 295 2.88 -24.36 3.61
C TYR A 295 3.28 -25.24 2.42
N GLY A 296 3.45 -26.54 2.63
CA GLY A 296 3.90 -27.48 1.59
C GLY A 296 5.43 -27.62 1.50
N LYS A 297 5.91 -28.24 0.41
CA LYS A 297 7.31 -28.67 0.23
C LYS A 297 8.22 -27.61 -0.40
N ASP A 298 7.62 -26.60 -1.06
CA ASP A 298 8.36 -25.62 -1.87
C ASP A 298 9.02 -24.49 -1.04
N GLY A 299 8.87 -24.53 0.29
CA GLY A 299 9.46 -23.55 1.19
C GLY A 299 9.09 -22.12 0.80
N LEU A 300 10.08 -21.25 0.63
CA LEU A 300 9.83 -19.84 0.29
C LEU A 300 9.16 -19.62 -1.07
N HIS A 301 9.23 -20.59 -1.98
CA HIS A 301 8.59 -20.54 -3.29
C HIS A 301 7.14 -21.02 -3.27
N SER A 302 6.64 -21.48 -2.11
CA SER A 302 5.26 -21.92 -1.98
C SER A 302 4.26 -20.80 -2.24
N LYS A 303 3.19 -21.12 -2.96
CA LYS A 303 1.99 -20.28 -3.14
C LYS A 303 0.96 -20.48 -2.04
N LEU A 304 1.24 -21.37 -1.09
CA LEU A 304 0.39 -21.64 0.07
C LEU A 304 1.06 -21.13 1.34
N VAL A 305 0.24 -20.62 2.26
CA VAL A 305 0.70 -20.06 3.52
C VAL A 305 -0.13 -20.63 4.67
N GLN A 306 0.50 -20.76 5.82
CA GLN A 306 -0.14 -21.17 7.07
C GLN A 306 0.02 -20.08 8.12
N LEU A 307 -1.01 -19.94 8.96
CA LEU A 307 -1.04 -19.05 10.11
C LEU A 307 -0.97 -19.88 11.40
N ASN A 308 0.08 -19.67 12.19
CA ASN A 308 0.29 -20.39 13.45
C ASN A 308 0.26 -21.93 13.32
N GLY A 309 0.65 -22.45 12.15
CA GLY A 309 0.64 -23.89 11.84
C GLY A 309 -0.65 -24.40 11.19
N GLN A 310 -1.63 -23.54 10.93
CA GLN A 310 -2.87 -23.90 10.24
C GLN A 310 -2.89 -23.32 8.82
N PRO A 311 -3.09 -24.14 7.77
CA PRO A 311 -3.17 -23.65 6.39
C PRO A 311 -4.28 -22.61 6.22
N LEU A 312 -4.01 -21.54 5.48
CA LEU A 312 -5.01 -20.56 5.11
C LEU A 312 -5.60 -20.90 3.74
N ALA A 313 -6.91 -21.09 3.72
CA ALA A 313 -7.71 -21.28 2.52
C ALA A 313 -9.09 -20.63 2.74
N MET A 314 -9.77 -20.28 1.66
CA MET A 314 -11.19 -19.93 1.71
C MET A 314 -11.98 -21.11 2.28
N VAL A 315 -13.04 -20.83 3.05
CA VAL A 315 -13.96 -21.88 3.53
C VAL A 315 -14.88 -22.32 2.38
N ASP A 316 -15.34 -21.35 1.61
CA ASP A 316 -16.14 -21.46 0.40
C ASP A 316 -15.96 -20.16 -0.43
N ASP A 317 -16.66 -20.02 -1.56
CA ASP A 317 -16.53 -18.86 -2.46
C ASP A 317 -16.91 -17.50 -1.81
N GLY A 318 -17.69 -17.52 -0.72
CA GLY A 318 -18.16 -16.31 -0.03
C GLY A 318 -17.51 -16.05 1.33
N THR A 319 -16.78 -17.01 1.89
CA THR A 319 -16.42 -17.01 3.31
C THR A 319 -14.91 -17.06 3.55
N LEU A 320 -14.38 -15.99 4.15
CA LEU A 320 -13.00 -15.93 4.64
C LEU A 320 -12.83 -16.79 5.90
N PRO A 321 -11.67 -17.47 6.08
CA PRO A 321 -11.39 -18.24 7.28
C PRO A 321 -11.20 -17.33 8.50
N GLU A 322 -11.44 -17.89 9.68
CA GLU A 322 -11.12 -17.21 10.93
C GLU A 322 -9.60 -17.12 11.16
N LEU A 323 -9.08 -15.90 11.36
CA LEU A 323 -7.66 -15.66 11.63
C LEU A 323 -7.37 -15.82 13.14
N LYS A 324 -7.17 -17.06 13.59
CA LYS A 324 -6.99 -17.39 15.01
C LYS A 324 -5.59 -17.00 15.55
N PRO A 325 -5.50 -16.21 16.64
CA PRO A 325 -4.24 -15.93 17.31
C PRO A 325 -3.75 -17.12 18.13
N ARG A 326 -2.44 -17.22 18.32
CA ARG A 326 -1.83 -18.05 19.36
C ARG A 326 -1.50 -17.18 20.58
N PRO A 327 -2.17 -17.33 21.74
CA PRO A 327 -1.87 -16.53 22.92
C PRO A 327 -0.53 -16.96 23.53
N LEU A 328 0.31 -15.98 23.85
CA LEU A 328 1.57 -16.14 24.57
C LEU A 328 1.40 -15.57 25.98
N ARG A 329 1.90 -16.33 26.98
CA ARG A 329 1.89 -15.90 28.39
C ARG A 329 2.70 -14.62 28.57
N ALA A 330 2.32 -13.81 29.55
CA ALA A 330 3.05 -12.62 29.96
C ALA A 330 4.53 -12.94 30.27
N GLY A 331 5.44 -12.02 29.96
CA GLY A 331 6.89 -12.19 30.16
C GLY A 331 7.58 -13.16 29.20
N ARG A 332 6.84 -13.87 28.33
CA ARG A 332 7.42 -14.81 27.37
C ARG A 332 8.26 -14.06 26.34
N THR A 333 9.45 -14.59 26.06
CA THR A 333 10.27 -14.09 24.94
C THR A 333 9.61 -14.47 23.62
N LEU A 334 9.45 -13.49 22.72
CA LEU A 334 8.96 -13.72 21.38
C LEU A 334 10.03 -14.48 20.58
N VAL A 335 9.66 -15.61 19.98
CA VAL A 335 10.57 -16.44 19.19
C VAL A 335 10.15 -16.33 17.73
N ILE A 336 11.02 -15.74 16.91
CA ILE A 336 10.76 -15.48 15.49
C ILE A 336 11.59 -16.49 14.70
N PRO A 337 10.99 -17.49 14.04
CA PRO A 337 11.71 -18.48 13.24
C PRO A 337 12.49 -17.83 12.08
N PRO A 338 13.48 -18.52 11.51
CA PRO A 338 14.22 -18.02 10.35
C PRO A 338 13.29 -17.83 9.14
N LEU A 339 13.52 -16.79 8.35
CA LEU A 339 12.79 -16.54 7.10
C LEU A 339 11.26 -16.54 7.32
N THR A 340 10.80 -15.77 8.31
CA THR A 340 9.36 -15.66 8.64
C THR A 340 8.88 -14.22 8.76
N MET A 341 7.57 -14.06 8.59
CA MET A 341 6.82 -12.84 8.86
C MET A 341 5.85 -13.11 10.01
N SER A 342 5.78 -12.21 10.97
CA SER A 342 4.93 -12.40 12.15
C SER A 342 4.35 -11.10 12.66
N PHE A 343 3.13 -11.16 13.19
CA PHE A 343 2.46 -10.07 13.87
C PHE A 343 2.24 -10.46 15.34
N TYR A 344 2.38 -9.47 16.22
CA TYR A 344 2.21 -9.64 17.66
C TYR A 344 1.34 -8.50 18.17
N VAL A 345 0.14 -8.83 18.64
CA VAL A 345 -0.74 -7.85 19.29
C VAL A 345 -0.48 -7.91 20.79
N VAL A 346 0.02 -6.83 21.36
CA VAL A 346 0.22 -6.69 22.81
C VAL A 346 -1.07 -6.11 23.39
N LYS A 347 -1.79 -6.94 24.15
CA LYS A 347 -3.11 -6.59 24.68
C LYS A 347 -2.99 -5.68 25.91
N ASN A 348 -4.01 -4.85 26.11
CA ASN A 348 -4.21 -4.10 27.36
C ASN A 348 -2.97 -3.28 27.78
N VAL A 349 -2.23 -2.76 26.81
CA VAL A 349 -1.09 -1.85 27.04
C VAL A 349 -1.58 -0.49 27.53
N ASN A 350 -2.79 -0.10 27.11
CA ASN A 350 -3.40 1.17 27.46
C ASN A 350 -2.56 2.39 27.00
N ALA A 351 -1.86 2.24 25.87
CA ALA A 351 -0.99 3.26 25.29
C ALA A 351 -1.78 4.52 24.94
N LEU A 352 -1.40 5.66 25.52
CA LEU A 352 -2.11 6.93 25.39
C LEU A 352 -2.32 7.35 23.92
N ALA A 353 -1.27 7.23 23.10
CA ALA A 353 -1.32 7.52 21.66
C ALA A 353 -2.35 6.66 20.89
N CYS A 354 -2.71 5.49 21.41
CA CYS A 354 -3.59 4.51 20.78
C CYS A 354 -5.00 4.46 21.37
N ARG A 355 -5.34 5.34 22.33
CA ARG A 355 -6.69 5.39 22.93
C ARG A 355 -7.70 6.12 22.04
N TYR A 356 -7.25 7.19 21.39
CA TYR A 356 -8.09 8.08 20.61
C TYR A 356 -7.87 7.84 19.11
N ARG A 357 -8.88 8.18 18.30
CA ARG A 357 -8.77 8.08 16.83
C ARG A 357 -7.81 9.11 16.26
#